data_AF-A0A0C2H6A7-F1
#
_entry.id   AF-A0A0C2H6A7-F1
#
_cell.length_a   1.000
_cell.length_b   1.000
_cell.length_c   1.000
_cell.angle_alpha   90.00
_cell.angle_beta   90.00
_cell.angle_gamma   90.00
#
_symmetry.space_group_name_H-M   'P 1'
#
loop_
_entity.id
_entity.type
_entity.pdbx_description
1 polymer ?
#
loop_
_entity_poly.entity_id
_entity_poly.type
_entity_poly.pdbx_seq_one_letter_code
_entity_poly.pdbx_strand_id
1 'polypeptide(L)'
;MTNNENHDVIIKSPYEVATIFELLEGANDVEITPCPKDRLDLTEMWDARSLKLFANDIDMSESAVSAKQLNATLSFAKGAVQVSLSRAAVEWLVFTANLTTLMQQINKMMLPEFDYAIVECVHEMIFNRTFLEQVDHPLDMDYYSNMVNVKFHKNRKRPDPSYTLDCRPKTIGWQGYPYP
;
A
#
# COMPACT_ATOMS: atom_id res chain seq x y z
N MET A 1 -1.52 7.79 7.73
CA MET A 1 -2.73 8.33 7.08
C MET A 1 -3.46 7.15 6.48
N THR A 2 -4.75 7.01 6.81
CA THR A 2 -5.66 6.03 6.19
C THR A 2 -6.69 6.77 5.36
N ASN A 3 -7.14 6.19 4.26
CA ASN A 3 -8.29 6.68 3.51
C ASN A 3 -9.46 5.71 3.67
N ASN A 4 -10.61 6.27 4.03
CA ASN A 4 -11.86 5.53 4.18
C ASN A 4 -12.96 6.26 3.41
N GLU A 5 -13.89 5.52 2.84
CA GLU A 5 -15.14 5.99 2.27
C GLU A 5 -16.23 6.06 3.35
N ASN A 6 -17.31 6.81 3.08
CA ASN A 6 -18.40 7.00 4.05
C ASN A 6 -19.12 5.71 4.46
N HIS A 7 -18.96 4.62 3.69
CA HIS A 7 -19.56 3.32 3.95
C HIS A 7 -18.58 2.29 4.52
N ASP A 8 -17.32 2.67 4.79
CA ASP A 8 -16.37 1.79 5.45
C ASP A 8 -16.73 1.61 6.94
N VAL A 9 -16.66 0.37 7.42
CA VAL A 9 -16.89 0.02 8.83
C VAL A 9 -15.56 -0.34 9.49
N ILE A 10 -15.22 0.36 10.58
CA ILE A 10 -14.04 0.05 11.37
C ILE A 10 -14.32 -1.20 12.21
N ILE A 11 -13.53 -2.26 11.99
CA ILE A 11 -13.67 -3.56 12.68
C ILE A 11 -12.61 -3.79 13.78
N LYS A 12 -11.82 -2.76 14.10
CA LYS A 12 -10.77 -2.78 15.12
C LYS A 12 -10.93 -1.59 16.05
N SER A 13 -10.77 -1.80 17.35
CA SER A 13 -10.79 -0.69 18.31
C SER A 13 -9.65 0.31 18.02
N PRO A 14 -9.76 1.57 18.44
CA PRO A 14 -8.68 2.54 18.28
C PRO A 14 -7.35 2.07 18.91
N TYR A 15 -7.40 1.28 19.99
CA TYR A 15 -6.21 0.71 20.63
C TYR A 15 -5.57 -0.39 19.80
N GLU A 16 -6.38 -1.28 19.20
CA GLU A 16 -5.87 -2.29 18.26
C GLU A 16 -5.25 -1.63 17.02
N VAL A 17 -5.90 -0.61 16.46
CA VAL A 17 -5.37 0.13 15.30
C VAL A 17 -4.04 0.81 15.63
N ALA A 18 -3.94 1.47 16.80
CA ALA A 18 -2.68 2.05 17.26
C ALA A 18 -1.58 1.00 17.39
N THR A 19 -1.92 -0.14 18.00
CA THR A 19 -1.00 -1.28 18.18
C THR A 19 -0.53 -1.84 16.82
N ILE A 20 -1.44 -2.00 15.86
CA ILE A 20 -1.10 -2.43 14.49
C ILE A 20 -0.09 -1.46 13.88
N PHE A 21 -0.33 -0.15 13.95
CA PHE A 21 0.59 0.84 13.38
C PHE A 21 1.95 0.90 14.08
N GLU A 22 2.01 0.62 15.39
CA GLU A 22 3.27 0.41 16.10
C GLU A 22 4.02 -0.80 15.54
N LEU A 23 3.33 -1.92 15.31
CA LEU A 23 3.94 -3.14 14.74
C LEU A 23 4.44 -2.96 13.31
N LEU A 24 3.74 -2.15 12.49
CA LEU A 24 4.17 -1.83 11.13
C LEU A 24 5.47 -1.02 11.11
N GLU A 25 5.83 -0.35 12.22
CA GLU A 25 7.07 0.41 12.39
C GLU A 25 7.34 1.45 11.26
N GLY A 26 6.26 2.02 10.75
CA GLY A 26 6.27 2.98 9.64
C GLY A 26 6.39 2.35 8.24
N ALA A 27 6.18 1.04 8.12
CA ALA A 27 5.89 0.43 6.82
C ALA A 27 4.52 0.91 6.33
N ASN A 28 4.39 1.08 5.01
CA ASN A 28 3.09 1.33 4.40
C ASN A 28 2.36 0.00 4.22
N ASP A 29 1.05 -0.01 4.42
CA ASP A 29 0.18 -1.15 4.15
C ASP A 29 -0.70 -0.82 2.95
N VAL A 30 -0.49 -1.55 1.86
CA VAL A 30 -1.07 -1.31 0.54
C VAL A 30 -1.28 -2.67 -0.12
N GLU A 31 -2.49 -2.92 -0.62
CA GLU A 31 -2.74 -4.10 -1.44
C GLU A 31 -1.95 -3.99 -2.75
N ILE A 32 -1.17 -5.02 -3.08
CA ILE A 32 -0.35 -5.08 -4.28
C ILE A 32 -0.62 -6.40 -4.98
N THR A 33 -1.08 -6.30 -6.22
CA THR A 33 -1.29 -7.41 -7.16
C THR A 33 -0.63 -7.07 -8.50
N PRO A 34 -0.28 -8.07 -9.32
CA PRO A 34 0.27 -7.82 -10.65
C PRO A 34 -0.66 -6.92 -11.49
N CYS A 35 -0.11 -5.88 -12.10
CA CYS A 35 -0.87 -5.00 -12.98
C CYS A 35 -1.11 -5.68 -14.34
N PRO A 36 -2.37 -5.78 -14.83
CA PRO A 36 -2.65 -6.24 -16.18
C PRO A 36 -2.00 -5.32 -17.22
N LYS A 37 -1.30 -5.91 -18.20
CA LYS A 37 -0.50 -5.16 -19.19
C LYS A 37 -1.34 -4.29 -20.13
N ASP A 38 -2.58 -4.69 -20.36
CA ASP A 38 -3.58 -3.98 -21.16
C ASP A 38 -4.10 -2.70 -20.50
N ARG A 39 -3.82 -2.49 -19.20
CA ARG A 39 -4.16 -1.26 -18.47
C ARG A 39 -3.01 -0.27 -18.36
N LEU A 40 -1.86 -0.58 -18.97
CA LEU A 40 -0.69 0.29 -19.01
C LEU A 40 -0.38 0.66 -20.46
N ASP A 41 -0.28 1.95 -20.76
CA ASP A 41 0.24 2.38 -22.05
C ASP A 41 1.75 2.15 -22.08
N LEU A 42 2.17 1.14 -22.85
CA LEU A 42 3.58 0.78 -23.01
C LEU A 42 4.33 1.71 -23.96
N THR A 43 3.64 2.66 -24.61
CA THR A 43 4.26 3.67 -25.47
C THR A 43 4.76 4.89 -24.70
N GLU A 44 4.21 5.13 -23.50
CA GLU A 44 4.65 6.21 -22.62
C GLU A 44 5.99 5.86 -21.94
N MET A 45 6.77 6.90 -21.61
CA MET A 45 8.04 6.73 -20.90
C MET A 45 7.81 6.77 -19.39
N TRP A 46 8.16 5.66 -18.73
CA TRP A 46 7.92 5.46 -17.30
C TRP A 46 9.19 5.56 -16.44
N ASP A 47 10.28 6.12 -16.96
CA ASP A 47 11.48 6.38 -16.17
C ASP A 47 11.37 7.71 -15.40
N ALA A 48 12.08 7.79 -14.27
CA ALA A 48 11.99 8.93 -13.36
C ALA A 48 12.38 10.27 -14.00
N ARG A 49 13.30 10.26 -14.97
CA ARG A 49 13.71 11.45 -15.73
C ARG A 49 12.61 11.92 -16.67
N SER A 50 12.05 11.05 -17.49
CA SER A 50 10.95 11.38 -18.41
C SER A 50 9.71 11.88 -17.66
N LEU A 51 9.44 11.28 -16.49
CA LEU A 51 8.35 11.67 -15.59
C LEU A 51 8.65 12.92 -14.75
N LYS A 52 9.87 13.47 -14.82
CA LYS A 52 10.31 14.66 -14.08
C LYS A 52 10.11 14.55 -12.57
N LEU A 53 10.25 13.34 -11.99
CA LEU A 53 9.93 13.08 -10.58
C LEU A 53 10.75 13.92 -9.60
N PHE A 54 11.98 14.29 -9.98
CA PHE A 54 12.92 15.08 -9.17
C PHE A 54 13.32 16.38 -9.86
N ALA A 55 12.40 17.00 -10.62
CA ALA A 55 12.62 18.34 -11.15
C ALA A 55 12.78 19.34 -9.98
N ASN A 56 13.65 20.34 -10.17
CA ASN A 56 14.18 21.28 -9.15
C ASN A 56 13.13 22.16 -8.41
N ASP A 57 11.86 21.79 -8.41
CA ASP A 57 10.75 22.66 -8.02
C ASP A 57 10.31 22.47 -6.55
N ILE A 58 10.53 21.30 -5.92
CA ILE A 58 9.81 20.95 -4.68
C ILE A 58 10.70 20.67 -3.46
N ASP A 59 11.85 20.00 -3.58
CA ASP A 59 12.89 19.90 -2.51
C ASP A 59 14.13 19.08 -2.93
N MET A 60 14.01 18.27 -3.99
CA MET A 60 15.10 17.42 -4.49
C MET A 60 15.45 17.78 -5.93
N SER A 61 16.72 18.14 -6.17
CA SER A 61 17.25 18.36 -7.51
C SER A 61 17.61 17.05 -8.19
N GLU A 62 17.36 16.94 -9.49
CA GLU A 62 17.84 15.83 -10.33
C GLU A 62 19.35 15.58 -10.14
N SER A 63 20.13 16.65 -9.94
CA SER A 63 21.57 16.56 -9.71
C SER A 63 21.97 15.80 -8.44
N ALA A 64 21.07 15.68 -7.47
CA ALA A 64 21.27 14.92 -6.23
C ALA A 64 20.88 13.43 -6.38
N VAL A 65 20.32 13.03 -7.53
CA VAL A 65 19.84 11.67 -7.80
C VAL A 65 20.79 10.97 -8.77
N SER A 66 21.11 9.71 -8.49
CA SER A 66 22.04 8.97 -9.36
C SER A 66 21.42 8.72 -10.75
N ALA A 67 22.25 8.70 -11.79
CA ALA A 67 21.80 8.37 -13.15
C ALA A 67 21.10 7.00 -13.23
N LYS A 68 21.50 6.05 -12.38
CA LYS A 68 20.84 4.75 -12.26
C LYS A 68 19.39 4.87 -11.77
N GLN A 69 19.13 5.73 -10.78
CA GLN A 69 17.78 5.97 -10.26
C GLN A 69 16.94 6.76 -11.27
N LEU A 70 17.53 7.74 -11.94
CA LEU A 70 16.84 8.56 -12.94
C LEU A 70 16.37 7.75 -14.16
N ASN A 71 17.20 6.80 -14.60
CA ASN A 71 16.91 5.94 -15.74
C ASN A 71 16.16 4.66 -15.34
N ALA A 72 15.81 4.48 -14.05
CA ALA A 72 15.06 3.31 -13.61
C ALA A 72 13.61 3.43 -14.09
N THR A 73 13.16 2.43 -14.85
CA THR A 73 11.77 2.33 -15.28
C THR A 73 10.87 1.93 -14.12
N LEU A 74 9.80 2.68 -13.89
CA LEU A 74 8.78 2.33 -12.90
C LEU A 74 8.08 1.03 -13.29
N SER A 75 7.82 0.18 -12.29
CA SER A 75 6.98 -1.01 -12.43
C SER A 75 5.64 -0.75 -11.76
N PHE A 76 4.56 -1.07 -12.45
CA PHE A 76 3.21 -0.83 -11.96
C PHE A 76 2.62 -2.07 -11.29
N ALA A 77 1.90 -1.82 -10.19
CA ALA A 77 1.06 -2.80 -9.54
C ALA A 77 -0.40 -2.32 -9.54
N LYS A 78 -1.33 -3.26 -9.52
CA LYS A 78 -2.73 -2.99 -9.19
C LYS A 78 -2.88 -3.10 -7.67
N GLY A 79 -3.58 -2.17 -7.05
CA GLY A 79 -3.98 -2.26 -5.64
C GLY A 79 -5.44 -1.90 -5.43
N ALA A 80 -5.91 -2.08 -4.20
CA ALA A 80 -7.13 -1.45 -3.72
C ALA A 80 -6.94 0.06 -3.56
N VAL A 81 -8.05 0.80 -3.53
CA VAL A 81 -8.02 2.25 -3.29
C VAL A 81 -7.69 2.54 -1.81
N GLN A 82 -8.06 1.64 -0.89
CA GLN A 82 -7.77 1.73 0.54
C GLN A 82 -6.30 1.44 0.82
N VAL A 83 -5.65 2.34 1.57
CA VAL A 83 -4.24 2.25 1.98
C VAL A 83 -4.00 2.83 3.37
N SER A 84 -2.95 2.35 4.04
CA SER A 84 -2.33 3.02 5.19
C SER A 84 -0.92 3.45 4.83
N LEU A 85 -0.70 4.76 4.76
CA LEU A 85 0.60 5.36 4.45
C LEU A 85 1.25 5.95 5.70
N SER A 86 2.53 5.68 5.88
CA SER A 86 3.36 6.35 6.87
C SER A 86 3.47 7.85 6.57
N ARG A 87 3.70 8.66 7.61
CA ARG A 87 3.93 10.11 7.45
C ARG A 87 5.07 10.40 6.46
N ALA A 88 6.17 9.67 6.56
CA ALA A 88 7.32 9.85 5.68
C ALA A 88 6.98 9.57 4.20
N ALA A 89 6.12 8.58 3.93
CA ALA A 89 5.67 8.32 2.57
C ALA A 89 4.78 9.44 2.02
N VAL A 90 3.86 9.96 2.85
CA VAL A 90 3.02 11.10 2.48
C VAL A 90 3.86 12.36 2.23
N GLU A 91 4.81 12.66 3.11
CA GLU A 91 5.71 13.81 2.96
C GLU A 91 6.55 13.68 1.68
N TRP A 92 7.03 12.49 1.36
CA TRP A 92 7.73 12.25 0.09
C TRP A 92 6.83 12.49 -1.14
N LEU A 93 5.59 12.00 -1.11
CA LEU A 93 4.64 12.20 -2.21
C LEU A 93 4.24 13.65 -2.41
N VAL A 94 4.14 14.42 -1.33
CA VAL A 94 3.63 15.81 -1.36
C VAL A 94 4.75 16.82 -1.58
N PHE A 95 5.89 16.64 -0.91
CA PHE A 95 6.95 17.65 -0.86
C PHE A 95 8.21 17.24 -1.61
N THR A 96 8.39 15.96 -1.95
CA THR A 96 9.62 15.53 -2.64
C THR A 96 9.38 15.20 -4.11
N ALA A 97 8.38 14.38 -4.42
CA ALA A 97 8.14 13.91 -5.76
C ALA A 97 7.23 14.87 -6.55
N ASN A 98 7.67 15.30 -7.73
CA ASN A 98 6.78 15.99 -8.68
C ASN A 98 5.96 14.95 -9.45
N LEU A 99 4.73 14.72 -9.01
CA LEU A 99 3.84 13.70 -9.58
C LEU A 99 3.02 14.20 -10.79
N THR A 100 3.21 15.44 -11.23
CA THR A 100 2.35 16.07 -12.25
C THR A 100 2.32 15.28 -13.55
N THR A 101 3.49 14.98 -14.12
CA THR A 101 3.59 14.25 -15.39
C THR A 101 3.10 12.81 -15.26
N LEU A 102 3.41 12.16 -14.13
CA LEU A 102 2.91 10.82 -13.82
C LEU A 102 1.37 10.78 -13.82
N MET A 103 0.74 11.69 -13.08
CA MET A 103 -0.73 11.76 -12.97
C MET A 103 -1.38 12.10 -14.32
N GLN A 104 -0.78 13.00 -15.11
CA GLN A 104 -1.26 13.31 -16.45
C GLN A 104 -1.22 12.10 -17.38
N GLN A 105 -0.17 11.28 -17.35
CA GLN A 105 -0.09 10.04 -18.12
C GLN A 105 -1.15 9.04 -17.65
N ILE A 106 -1.24 8.76 -16.34
CA ILE A 106 -2.22 7.81 -15.78
C ILE A 106 -3.67 8.20 -16.12
N ASN A 107 -4.01 9.48 -16.05
CA ASN A 107 -5.37 9.96 -16.34
C ASN A 107 -5.83 9.69 -17.78
N LYS A 108 -4.91 9.55 -18.74
CA LYS A 108 -5.25 9.18 -20.13
C LYS A 108 -5.65 7.70 -20.26
N MET A 109 -5.30 6.87 -19.28
CA MET A 109 -5.42 5.41 -19.33
C MET A 109 -6.62 4.87 -18.53
N MET A 110 -7.40 5.75 -17.89
CA MET A 110 -8.49 5.33 -17.02
C MET A 110 -9.62 4.70 -17.84
N LEU A 111 -9.80 3.38 -17.69
CA LEU A 111 -11.00 2.68 -18.15
C LEU A 111 -12.10 2.81 -17.08
N PRO A 112 -13.35 3.11 -17.48
CA PRO A 112 -14.47 3.13 -16.56
C PRO A 112 -14.98 1.72 -16.35
N GLU A 113 -14.48 1.01 -15.36
CA GLU A 113 -15.20 -0.16 -14.83
C GLU A 113 -14.82 -0.36 -13.36
N PHE A 114 -15.82 -0.14 -12.50
CA PHE A 114 -15.78 -0.48 -11.08
C PHE A 114 -17.07 -1.23 -10.75
N ASP A 115 -16.94 -2.49 -10.34
CA ASP A 115 -18.05 -3.35 -9.94
C ASP A 115 -18.11 -3.41 -8.41
N TYR A 116 -19.15 -2.83 -7.81
CA TYR A 116 -19.31 -2.70 -6.34
C TYR A 116 -20.27 -3.72 -5.71
N ALA A 117 -20.81 -4.67 -6.47
CA ALA A 117 -21.95 -5.46 -6.00
C ALA A 117 -21.63 -6.49 -4.88
N ILE A 118 -20.38 -6.93 -4.72
CA ILE A 118 -20.01 -7.90 -3.67
C ILE A 118 -19.94 -7.28 -2.28
N VAL A 119 -19.78 -5.96 -2.20
CA VAL A 119 -19.48 -5.25 -0.95
C VAL A 119 -20.75 -5.01 -0.11
N GLU A 120 -21.93 -4.91 -0.73
CA GLU A 120 -23.19 -4.59 -0.01
C GLU A 120 -23.66 -5.70 0.94
N CYS A 121 -23.52 -6.99 0.57
CA CYS A 121 -24.04 -8.09 1.39
C CYS A 121 -23.19 -8.39 2.64
N VAL A 122 -21.91 -8.03 2.66
CA VAL A 122 -21.00 -8.35 3.77
C VAL A 122 -21.01 -7.25 4.85
N HIS A 123 -21.37 -6.02 4.46
CA HIS A 123 -21.40 -4.88 5.37
C HIS A 123 -22.44 -5.01 6.49
N GLU A 124 -23.62 -5.58 6.22
CA GLU A 124 -24.64 -5.81 7.25
C GLU A 124 -24.18 -6.84 8.29
N MET A 125 -23.50 -7.91 7.86
CA MET A 125 -22.90 -8.88 8.77
C MET A 125 -21.81 -8.25 9.65
N ILE A 126 -20.93 -7.43 9.05
CA ILE A 126 -19.84 -6.76 9.77
C ILE A 126 -20.40 -5.73 10.77
N PHE A 127 -21.38 -4.92 10.34
CA PHE A 127 -22.09 -3.98 11.20
C PHE A 127 -22.68 -4.70 12.42
N ASN A 128 -23.42 -5.78 12.21
CA ASN A 128 -24.02 -6.55 13.31
C ASN A 128 -22.98 -7.13 14.27
N ARG A 129 -21.78 -7.53 13.82
CA ARG A 129 -20.71 -7.99 14.73
C ARG A 129 -20.19 -6.86 15.63
N THR A 130 -20.04 -5.64 15.10
CA THR A 130 -19.52 -4.49 15.85
C THR A 130 -20.42 -4.08 17.03
N PHE A 131 -21.74 -4.27 16.95
CA PHE A 131 -22.70 -3.87 18.00
C PHE A 131 -23.00 -4.95 19.06
N LEU A 132 -22.45 -6.16 18.92
CA LEU A 132 -22.77 -7.30 19.79
C LEU A 132 -21.72 -7.58 20.88
N GLU A 133 -20.78 -6.65 21.14
CA GLU A 133 -19.68 -6.84 22.10
C GLU A 133 -18.88 -8.16 21.91
N GLN A 134 -18.87 -8.70 20.69
CA GLN A 134 -18.14 -9.91 20.37
C GLN A 134 -16.63 -9.60 20.32
N VAL A 135 -15.97 -9.70 21.47
CA VAL A 135 -14.51 -9.86 21.53
C VAL A 135 -14.20 -11.28 21.10
N ASP A 136 -14.16 -11.50 19.78
CA ASP A 136 -13.98 -12.85 19.24
C ASP A 136 -12.54 -13.33 19.50
N HIS A 137 -11.53 -12.51 19.18
CA HIS A 137 -10.11 -12.92 19.26
C HIS A 137 -9.16 -11.76 19.65
N PRO A 138 -8.05 -12.05 20.36
CA PRO A 138 -6.98 -11.07 20.57
C PRO A 138 -6.36 -10.63 19.24
N LEU A 139 -5.79 -9.42 19.22
CA LEU A 139 -5.04 -8.93 18.07
C LEU A 139 -3.88 -9.87 17.73
N ASP A 140 -3.81 -10.34 16.49
CA ASP A 140 -2.72 -11.21 16.01
C ASP A 140 -1.45 -10.41 15.76
N MET A 141 -0.69 -10.18 16.84
CA MET A 141 0.55 -9.43 16.82
C MET A 141 1.62 -10.09 15.93
N ASP A 142 1.62 -11.43 15.85
CA ASP A 142 2.60 -12.16 15.05
C ASP A 142 2.36 -11.88 13.56
N TYR A 143 1.11 -11.96 13.11
CA TYR A 143 0.73 -11.64 11.73
C TYR A 143 1.22 -10.25 11.30
N TYR A 144 0.82 -9.18 12.02
CA TYR A 144 1.16 -7.81 11.64
C TYR A 144 2.66 -7.53 11.72
N SER A 145 3.36 -8.07 12.72
CA SER A 145 4.80 -7.87 12.85
C SER A 145 5.63 -8.63 11.80
N ASN A 146 5.05 -9.69 11.21
CA ASN A 146 5.70 -10.57 10.25
C ASN A 146 5.34 -10.34 8.78
N MET A 147 4.50 -9.35 8.47
CA MET A 147 4.15 -9.02 7.09
C MET A 147 5.40 -8.70 6.24
N VAL A 148 5.35 -9.03 4.95
CA VAL A 148 6.51 -8.94 4.04
C VAL A 148 7.02 -7.49 3.91
N ASN A 149 6.11 -6.53 3.75
CA ASN A 149 6.41 -5.09 3.74
C ASN A 149 7.06 -4.62 5.05
N VAL A 150 6.62 -5.13 6.20
CA VAL A 150 7.20 -4.80 7.52
C VAL A 150 8.61 -5.35 7.64
N LYS A 151 8.83 -6.62 7.29
CA LYS A 151 10.15 -7.25 7.29
C LYS A 151 11.14 -6.54 6.37
N PHE A 152 10.71 -6.23 5.16
CA PHE A 152 11.51 -5.49 4.19
C PHE A 152 11.88 -4.10 4.72
N HIS A 153 10.92 -3.37 5.27
CA HIS A 153 11.15 -2.03 5.82
C HIS A 153 12.09 -2.04 7.04
N LYS A 154 11.92 -3.02 7.94
CA LYS A 154 12.83 -3.22 9.09
C LYS A 154 14.25 -3.48 8.62
N ASN A 155 14.44 -4.38 7.67
CA ASN A 155 15.77 -4.67 7.10
C ASN A 155 16.36 -3.45 6.38
N ARG A 156 15.56 -2.65 5.68
CA ARG A 156 16.04 -1.41 5.04
C ARG A 156 16.57 -0.39 6.08
N LYS A 157 15.91 -0.29 7.24
CA LYS A 157 16.36 0.57 8.35
C LYS A 157 17.56 -0.01 9.09
N ARG A 158 17.62 -1.33 9.24
CA ARG A 158 18.61 -2.07 10.02
C ARG A 158 19.10 -3.27 9.17
N PRO A 159 20.06 -3.03 8.25
CA PRO A 159 20.47 -4.04 7.29
C PRO A 159 21.08 -5.28 7.94
N ASP A 160 20.47 -6.43 7.69
CA ASP A 160 21.02 -7.75 7.99
C ASP A 160 21.49 -8.40 6.67
N PRO A 161 22.79 -8.70 6.52
CA PRO A 161 23.34 -9.35 5.33
C PRO A 161 22.75 -10.74 5.04
N SER A 162 22.17 -11.40 6.04
CA SER A 162 21.53 -12.71 5.90
C SER A 162 20.06 -12.65 5.49
N TYR A 163 19.47 -11.45 5.49
CA TYR A 163 18.07 -11.26 5.15
C TYR A 163 17.80 -11.62 3.68
N THR A 164 16.87 -12.56 3.48
CA THR A 164 16.32 -12.89 2.18
C THR A 164 14.84 -12.53 2.15
N LEU A 165 14.45 -11.73 1.16
CA LEU A 165 13.04 -11.38 0.96
C LEU A 165 12.28 -12.58 0.42
N ASP A 166 11.41 -13.17 1.23
CA ASP A 166 10.48 -14.23 0.83
C ASP A 166 9.08 -13.64 0.61
N CYS A 167 8.70 -13.45 -0.65
CA CYS A 167 7.40 -12.91 -1.04
C CYS A 167 6.29 -13.96 -1.12
N ARG A 168 6.53 -15.20 -0.66
CA ARG A 168 5.49 -16.22 -0.62
C ARG A 168 4.57 -15.96 0.58
N PRO A 169 3.24 -15.95 0.38
CA PRO A 169 2.30 -15.84 1.50
C PRO A 169 2.58 -16.97 2.49
N LYS A 170 2.87 -16.63 3.75
CA LYS A 170 3.01 -17.61 4.83
C LYS A 170 1.67 -17.89 5.54
N THR A 171 0.63 -17.14 5.18
CA THR A 171 -0.72 -17.37 5.67
C THR A 171 -1.32 -18.59 4.99
N ILE A 172 -1.97 -19.43 5.77
CA ILE A 172 -2.94 -20.40 5.28
C ILE A 172 -4.06 -19.62 4.58
N GLY A 173 -4.64 -20.18 3.51
CA GLY A 173 -5.84 -19.60 2.91
C GLY A 173 -6.93 -19.45 3.98
N TRP A 174 -7.88 -18.53 3.79
CA TRP A 174 -8.97 -18.29 4.75
C TRP A 174 -9.66 -19.57 5.25
N GLN A 175 -9.73 -20.59 4.40
CA GLN A 175 -10.29 -21.93 4.69
C GLN A 175 -9.47 -22.76 5.71
N GLY A 176 -8.21 -22.42 5.93
CA GLY A 176 -7.29 -23.12 6.83
C GLY A 176 -7.17 -22.47 8.21
N TYR A 177 -7.69 -21.25 8.39
CA TYR A 177 -7.77 -20.66 9.73
C TYR A 177 -8.71 -21.51 10.58
N PRO A 178 -8.31 -21.88 11.82
CA PRO A 178 -9.21 -22.51 12.77
C PRO A 178 -10.23 -21.45 13.20
N TYR A 179 -11.25 -21.23 12.38
CA TYR A 179 -12.50 -20.66 12.83
C TYR A 179 -13.24 -21.72 13.66
N PRO A 180 -13.96 -21.33 14.73
CA PRO A 180 -14.92 -22.23 15.36
C PRO A 180 -16.00 -22.69 14.37
#